data_AF-A0A090QAC1-F1
#
_entry.id   AF-A0A090QAC1-F1
#
_cell.length_a   1.000
_cell.length_b   1.000
_cell.length_c   1.000
_cell.angle_alpha   90.00
_cell.angle_beta   90.00
_cell.angle_gamma   90.00
#
_symmetry.space_group_name_H-M   'P 1'
#
loop_
_entity.id
_entity.type
_entity.pdbx_description
1 polymer ?
#
loop_
_entity_poly.entity_id
_entity_poly.type
_entity_poly.pdbx_seq_one_letter_code
_entity_poly.pdbx_strand_id
1 'polypeptide(L)'
;MSKNILLIGGSHGIGNAIVRHMHGDNNLFVASRENENLPDGVTHISFDALTDELDTSALPESLDGFVYCPGSINLKPFKMLKQQHFEDDMNINFFSMLKVTRAVLPLLTKEGTSSMVYFSTVAVGTGMPFHTSVAAAKGAIEGFAKALAAEYAPTIRVNVIAPHR
;
A
#
# COMPACT_ATOMS: atom_id res chain seq x y z
N MET A 1 -8.99 8.66 -21.26
CA MET A 1 -10.03 8.57 -20.21
C MET A 1 -9.33 8.71 -18.87
N SER A 2 -9.92 9.46 -17.93
CA SER A 2 -9.44 9.54 -16.54
C SER A 2 -9.56 8.16 -15.89
N LYS A 3 -8.55 7.75 -15.12
CA LYS A 3 -8.55 6.49 -14.38
C LYS A 3 -8.95 6.70 -12.93
N ASN A 4 -9.64 5.73 -12.34
CA ASN A 4 -10.00 5.71 -10.93
C ASN A 4 -8.88 5.05 -10.12
N ILE A 5 -8.21 5.81 -9.25
CA ILE A 5 -7.05 5.33 -8.51
C ILE A 5 -7.23 5.58 -7.02
N LEU A 6 -7.12 4.51 -6.24
CA LEU A 6 -7.13 4.56 -4.79
C LEU A 6 -5.71 4.48 -4.23
N LEU A 7 -5.39 5.38 -3.30
CA LEU A 7 -4.18 5.34 -2.50
C LEU A 7 -4.53 5.24 -1.02
N ILE A 8 -3.96 4.26 -0.32
CA ILE A 8 -3.89 4.30 1.14
C ILE A 8 -2.61 5.02 1.52
N GLY A 9 -2.69 5.97 2.45
CA GLY A 9 -1.53 6.73 2.93
C GLY A 9 -1.00 7.75 1.91
N GLY A 10 -1.88 8.52 1.27
CA GLY A 10 -1.53 9.53 0.25
C GLY A 10 -1.25 10.94 0.79
N SER A 11 -1.38 11.19 2.10
CA SER A 11 -1.22 12.53 2.67
C SER A 11 0.22 12.96 2.92
N HIS A 12 1.18 12.03 2.96
CA HIS A 12 2.58 12.35 3.25
C HIS A 12 3.56 11.52 2.42
N GLY A 13 4.84 11.96 2.39
CA GLY A 13 5.97 11.22 1.84
C GLY A 13 5.75 10.73 0.41
N ILE A 14 6.06 9.45 0.17
CA ILE A 14 5.92 8.79 -1.14
C ILE A 14 4.47 8.87 -1.64
N GLY A 15 3.49 8.61 -0.76
CA GLY A 15 2.09 8.64 -1.15
C GLY A 15 1.65 10.01 -1.66
N ASN A 16 2.06 11.10 -0.99
CA ASN A 16 1.74 12.45 -1.45
C ASN A 16 2.45 12.82 -2.75
N ALA A 17 3.70 12.37 -2.93
CA ALA A 17 4.41 12.55 -4.19
C ALA A 17 3.69 11.86 -5.36
N ILE A 18 3.14 10.66 -5.13
CA ILE A 18 2.33 9.95 -6.14
C ILE A 18 1.03 10.72 -6.41
N VAL A 19 0.30 11.13 -5.37
CA VAL A 19 -0.93 11.94 -5.52
C VAL A 19 -0.67 13.15 -6.40
N ARG A 20 0.37 13.94 -6.09
CA ARG A 20 0.73 15.14 -6.86
C ARG A 20 1.12 14.84 -8.30
N HIS A 21 1.83 13.73 -8.52
CA HIS A 21 2.24 13.33 -9.86
C HIS A 21 1.07 12.89 -10.74
N MET A 22 0.03 12.29 -10.15
CA MET A 22 -1.12 11.75 -10.87
C MET A 22 -2.32 12.71 -10.90
N HIS A 23 -2.24 13.82 -10.17
CA HIS A 23 -3.29 14.83 -10.07
C HIS A 23 -3.53 15.53 -11.42
N GLY A 24 -4.78 15.90 -11.70
CA GLY A 24 -5.20 16.55 -12.95
C GLY A 24 -5.59 15.59 -14.07
N ASP A 25 -4.95 14.41 -14.15
CA ASP A 25 -5.22 13.43 -15.22
C ASP A 25 -6.15 12.28 -14.79
N ASN A 26 -6.35 12.11 -13.47
CA ASN A 26 -7.01 10.96 -12.88
C ASN A 26 -7.99 11.33 -11.78
N ASN A 27 -8.93 10.43 -11.50
CA ASN A 27 -9.83 10.53 -10.35
C ASN A 27 -9.15 9.86 -9.16
N LEU A 28 -8.65 10.68 -8.23
CA LEU A 28 -7.88 10.21 -7.09
C LEU A 28 -8.74 10.10 -5.83
N PHE A 29 -8.67 8.92 -5.21
CA PHE A 29 -9.26 8.62 -3.91
C PHE A 29 -8.10 8.36 -2.94
N VAL A 30 -8.05 9.09 -1.83
CA VAL A 30 -6.99 8.97 -0.84
C VAL A 30 -7.59 8.63 0.52
N ALA A 31 -7.27 7.43 1.01
CA ALA A 31 -7.62 7.01 2.35
C ALA A 31 -6.44 7.24 3.31
N SER A 32 -6.62 8.13 4.28
CA SER A 32 -5.60 8.47 5.28
C SER A 32 -6.22 9.14 6.50
N ARG A 33 -5.51 9.15 7.62
CA ARG A 33 -5.95 9.80 8.86
C ARG A 33 -6.11 11.32 8.74
N GLU A 34 -5.27 11.94 7.92
CA GLU A 34 -5.18 13.38 7.72
C GLU A 34 -5.26 13.72 6.23
N ASN A 35 -5.66 14.95 5.89
CA ASN A 35 -5.83 15.43 4.51
C ASN A 35 -5.13 16.76 4.18
N GLU A 36 -4.37 17.34 5.11
CA GLU A 36 -3.83 18.71 5.01
C GLU A 36 -2.96 18.97 3.77
N ASN A 37 -2.32 17.94 3.22
CA ASN A 37 -1.39 18.05 2.10
C ASN A 37 -1.98 17.57 0.76
N LEU A 38 -3.27 17.25 0.71
CA LEU A 38 -3.92 16.78 -0.51
C LEU A 38 -4.32 17.98 -1.39
N PRO A 39 -4.06 17.92 -2.72
CA PRO A 39 -4.51 18.96 -3.63
C PRO A 39 -6.04 18.93 -3.79
N ASP A 40 -6.62 20.06 -4.20
CA ASP A 40 -8.05 20.20 -4.46
C ASP A 40 -8.53 19.18 -5.51
N GLY A 41 -9.76 18.68 -5.35
CA GLY A 41 -10.34 17.69 -6.27
C GLY A 41 -9.94 16.23 -6.00
N VAL A 42 -9.12 15.97 -4.98
CA VAL A 42 -8.91 14.62 -4.46
C VAL A 42 -10.03 14.26 -3.49
N THR A 43 -10.64 13.09 -3.66
CA THR A 43 -11.62 12.55 -2.70
C THR A 43 -10.88 11.96 -1.51
N HIS A 44 -10.96 12.61 -0.35
CA HIS A 44 -10.38 12.10 0.89
C HIS A 44 -11.36 11.19 1.64
N ILE A 45 -10.85 10.06 2.15
CA ILE A 45 -11.56 9.12 3.01
C ILE A 45 -10.77 9.04 4.32
N SER A 46 -11.40 9.40 5.45
CA SER A 46 -10.77 9.24 6.76
C SER A 46 -10.59 7.76 7.07
N PHE A 47 -9.34 7.33 7.28
CA PHE A 47 -9.01 5.91 7.45
C PHE A 47 -7.67 5.71 8.17
N ASP A 48 -7.68 4.90 9.24
CA ASP A 48 -6.51 4.31 9.88
C ASP A 48 -6.37 2.83 9.52
N ALA A 49 -5.28 2.48 8.84
CA ALA A 49 -5.04 1.13 8.35
C ALA A 49 -4.89 0.06 9.45
N LEU A 50 -4.60 0.45 10.70
CA LEU A 50 -4.47 -0.48 11.81
C LEU A 50 -5.81 -0.83 12.46
N THR A 51 -6.74 0.11 12.53
CA THR A 51 -7.97 -0.03 13.31
C THR A 51 -9.21 -0.16 12.44
N ASP A 52 -9.23 0.46 11.27
CA ASP A 52 -10.46 0.69 10.53
C ASP A 52 -10.70 -0.38 9.47
N GLU A 53 -11.95 -0.48 9.04
CA GLU A 53 -12.35 -1.16 7.82
C GLU A 53 -12.56 -0.11 6.73
N LEU A 54 -12.01 -0.36 5.54
CA LEU A 54 -12.14 0.59 4.44
C LEU A 54 -13.60 0.58 3.96
N ASP A 55 -14.27 1.74 4.09
CA ASP A 55 -15.59 1.94 3.52
C ASP A 55 -15.49 2.07 1.98
N THR A 56 -15.83 0.98 1.29
CA THR A 56 -15.80 0.94 -0.17
C THR A 56 -17.02 1.61 -0.81
N SER A 57 -18.03 2.02 -0.04
CA SER A 57 -19.20 2.74 -0.59
C SER A 57 -18.85 4.17 -1.03
N ALA A 58 -17.76 4.73 -0.49
CA ALA A 58 -17.20 6.01 -0.90
C ALA A 58 -16.32 5.92 -2.17
N LEU A 59 -16.09 4.71 -2.69
CA LEU A 59 -15.28 4.45 -3.88
C LEU A 59 -16.17 4.29 -5.12
N PRO A 60 -15.61 4.51 -6.32
CA PRO A 60 -16.33 4.24 -7.55
C PRO A 60 -16.56 2.73 -7.72
N GLU A 61 -17.47 2.39 -8.61
CA GLU A 61 -17.82 1.00 -8.90
C GLU A 61 -16.65 0.15 -9.41
N SER A 62 -15.66 0.76 -10.07
CA SER A 62 -14.46 0.12 -10.59
C SER A 62 -13.21 0.95 -10.32
N LEU A 63 -12.11 0.26 -10.02
CA LEU A 63 -10.78 0.86 -9.84
C LEU A 63 -9.82 0.37 -10.92
N ASP A 64 -9.08 1.30 -11.52
CA ASP A 64 -8.01 1.01 -12.46
C ASP A 64 -6.65 0.84 -11.76
N GLY A 65 -6.51 1.44 -10.58
CA GLY A 65 -5.26 1.48 -9.84
C GLY A 65 -5.45 1.45 -8.33
N PHE A 66 -4.55 0.74 -7.66
CA PHE A 66 -4.47 0.68 -6.21
C PHE A 66 -3.02 0.80 -5.74
N VAL A 67 -2.78 1.66 -4.76
CA VAL A 67 -1.46 1.85 -4.15
C VAL A 67 -1.58 1.81 -2.63
N TYR A 68 -0.78 0.97 -1.98
CA TYR A 68 -0.72 0.92 -0.52
C TYR A 68 0.61 1.48 -0.01
N CYS A 69 0.58 2.71 0.52
CA CYS A 69 1.78 3.39 1.03
C CYS A 69 2.05 3.27 2.54
N PRO A 70 1.12 2.87 3.44
CA PRO A 70 1.44 2.78 4.86
C PRO A 70 2.60 1.84 5.15
N GLY A 71 3.42 2.24 6.11
CA GLY A 71 4.52 1.45 6.60
C GLY A 71 5.28 2.21 7.68
N SER A 72 5.88 1.47 8.59
CA SER A 72 6.81 1.97 9.58
C SER A 72 8.12 1.20 9.48
N ILE A 73 9.17 1.75 10.10
CA ILE A 73 10.46 1.10 10.17
C ILE A 73 10.93 1.05 11.62
N ASN A 74 11.25 -0.14 12.10
CA ASN A 74 11.89 -0.35 13.38
C ASN A 74 13.32 -0.84 13.16
N LEU A 75 14.30 -0.01 13.53
CA LEU A 75 15.72 -0.32 13.34
C LEU A 75 16.37 -0.65 14.69
N LYS A 76 16.65 -1.93 14.93
CA LYS A 76 17.24 -2.40 16.19
C LYS A 76 18.19 -3.59 15.98
N PRO A 77 19.25 -3.72 16.81
CA PRO A 77 20.05 -4.95 16.86
C PRO A 77 19.15 -6.15 17.15
N PHE A 78 19.41 -7.28 16.50
CA PHE A 78 18.58 -8.49 16.66
C PHE A 78 18.43 -8.91 18.14
N LYS A 79 19.50 -8.81 18.94
CA LYS A 79 19.48 -9.10 20.38
C LYS A 79 18.50 -8.24 21.21
N MET A 80 18.04 -7.11 20.66
CA MET A 80 17.07 -6.22 21.30
C MET A 80 15.65 -6.38 20.73
N LEU A 81 15.49 -7.13 19.64
CA LEU A 81 14.20 -7.42 19.07
C LEU A 81 13.51 -8.53 19.87
N LYS A 82 12.40 -8.18 20.50
CA LYS A 82 11.38 -9.10 20.99
C LYS A 82 10.41 -9.51 19.89
N GLN A 83 9.73 -10.63 20.08
CA GLN A 83 8.62 -11.13 19.25
C GLN A 83 7.59 -10.05 18.90
N GLN A 84 7.18 -9.24 19.89
CA GLN A 84 6.22 -8.14 19.69
C GLN A 84 6.62 -7.19 18.56
N HIS A 85 7.91 -6.89 18.37
CA HIS A 85 8.33 -5.98 17.29
C HIS A 85 8.11 -6.60 15.90
N PHE A 86 8.24 -7.92 15.77
CA PHE A 86 7.90 -8.61 14.52
C PHE A 86 6.40 -8.57 14.26
N GLU A 87 5.60 -8.77 15.31
CA GLU A 87 4.13 -8.69 15.22
C GLU A 87 3.68 -7.27 14.85
N ASP A 88 4.25 -6.24 15.47
CA ASP A 88 3.95 -4.85 15.18
C ASP A 88 4.31 -4.50 13.73
N ASP A 89 5.54 -4.84 13.29
CA ASP A 89 6.00 -4.60 11.92
C ASP A 89 5.16 -5.37 10.90
N MET A 90 4.77 -6.62 11.19
CA MET A 90 3.86 -7.42 10.37
C MET A 90 2.46 -6.82 10.31
N ASN A 91 1.92 -6.36 11.44
CA ASN A 91 0.58 -5.78 11.52
C ASN A 91 0.49 -4.54 10.62
N ILE A 92 1.35 -3.56 10.83
CA ILE A 92 1.30 -2.30 10.09
C ILE A 92 1.67 -2.46 8.60
N ASN A 93 2.68 -3.27 8.27
CA ASN A 93 3.16 -3.35 6.89
C ASN A 93 2.42 -4.38 6.03
N PHE A 94 2.08 -5.54 6.60
CA PHE A 94 1.58 -6.67 5.83
C PHE A 94 0.09 -6.97 6.09
N PHE A 95 -0.32 -7.15 7.34
CA PHE A 95 -1.71 -7.54 7.62
C PHE A 95 -2.70 -6.42 7.31
N SER A 96 -2.38 -5.17 7.62
CA SER A 96 -3.18 -4.02 7.21
C SER A 96 -3.27 -3.90 5.68
N MET A 97 -2.17 -4.11 4.96
CA MET A 97 -2.15 -4.15 3.50
C MET A 97 -3.06 -5.27 2.96
N LEU A 98 -2.95 -6.48 3.53
CA LEU A 98 -3.77 -7.63 3.15
C LEU A 98 -5.26 -7.36 3.34
N LYS A 99 -5.64 -6.81 4.50
CA LYS A 99 -7.03 -6.46 4.83
C LYS A 99 -7.62 -5.51 3.79
N VAL A 100 -6.91 -4.43 3.48
CA VAL A 100 -7.37 -3.45 2.48
C VAL A 100 -7.40 -4.05 1.08
N THR A 101 -6.36 -4.81 0.70
CA THR A 101 -6.29 -5.47 -0.62
C THR A 101 -7.52 -6.34 -0.86
N ARG A 102 -7.94 -7.14 0.14
CA ARG A 102 -9.15 -7.97 0.06
C ARG A 102 -10.42 -7.14 -0.13
N ALA A 103 -10.53 -5.99 0.53
CA ALA A 103 -11.70 -5.12 0.43
C ALA A 103 -11.83 -4.49 -0.96
N VAL A 104 -10.72 -4.11 -1.60
CA VAL A 104 -10.72 -3.41 -2.89
C VAL A 104 -10.64 -4.35 -4.10
N LEU A 105 -10.28 -5.61 -3.88
CA LEU A 105 -10.12 -6.59 -4.96
C LEU A 105 -11.36 -6.72 -5.87
N PRO A 106 -12.61 -6.77 -5.36
CA PRO A 106 -13.79 -6.83 -6.23
C PRO A 106 -13.89 -5.64 -7.20
N LEU A 107 -13.49 -4.44 -6.75
CA LEU A 107 -13.49 -3.21 -7.56
C LEU A 107 -12.40 -3.24 -8.66
N LEU A 108 -11.27 -3.89 -8.38
CA LEU A 108 -10.14 -4.04 -9.31
C LEU A 108 -10.37 -5.16 -10.34
N THR A 109 -11.27 -6.11 -10.06
CA THR A 109 -11.65 -7.19 -10.97
C THR A 109 -12.87 -6.88 -11.84
N LYS A 110 -13.58 -5.78 -11.56
CA LYS A 110 -14.91 -5.54 -12.16
C LYS A 110 -14.83 -5.30 -13.68
N GLU A 111 -13.90 -4.47 -14.13
CA GLU A 111 -13.80 -4.06 -15.53
C GLU A 111 -12.34 -3.87 -15.97
N GLY A 112 -12.07 -4.19 -17.23
CA GLY A 112 -10.81 -3.89 -17.88
C GLY A 112 -9.59 -4.55 -17.24
N THR A 113 -8.45 -3.86 -17.33
CA THR A 113 -7.20 -4.27 -16.68
C THR A 113 -6.84 -3.27 -15.60
N SER A 114 -6.48 -3.77 -14.42
CA SER A 114 -6.11 -2.92 -13.28
C SER A 114 -4.68 -3.18 -12.82
N SER A 115 -4.20 -2.35 -11.88
CA SER A 115 -2.88 -2.53 -11.30
C SER A 115 -2.81 -2.21 -9.82
N MET A 116 -2.00 -2.99 -9.11
CA MET A 116 -1.70 -2.82 -7.70
C MET A 116 -0.20 -2.56 -7.53
N VAL A 117 0.13 -1.58 -6.68
CA VAL A 117 1.51 -1.26 -6.30
C VAL A 117 1.66 -1.28 -4.79
N TYR A 118 2.64 -2.05 -4.32
CA TYR A 118 3.04 -2.13 -2.93
C TYR A 118 4.48 -1.65 -2.73
N PHE A 119 4.87 -1.44 -1.47
CA PHE A 119 6.23 -1.01 -1.13
C PHE A 119 6.90 -2.00 -0.18
N SER A 120 8.04 -2.54 -0.60
CA SER A 120 8.99 -3.27 0.24
C SER A 120 10.15 -2.35 0.65
N THR A 121 11.36 -2.88 0.74
CA THR A 121 12.60 -2.16 1.02
C THR A 121 13.76 -2.92 0.41
N VAL A 122 14.81 -2.21 -0.03
CA VAL A 122 16.05 -2.84 -0.48
C VAL A 122 16.66 -3.82 0.54
N ALA A 123 16.39 -3.62 1.84
CA ALA A 123 16.91 -4.49 2.90
C ALA A 123 16.46 -5.96 2.76
N VAL A 124 15.36 -6.24 2.04
CA VAL A 124 14.91 -7.61 1.73
C VAL A 124 15.92 -8.32 0.84
N GLY A 125 16.38 -7.65 -0.22
CA GLY A 125 17.30 -8.24 -1.20
C GLY A 125 18.77 -8.13 -0.81
N THR A 126 19.17 -7.04 -0.15
CA THR A 126 20.58 -6.76 0.14
C THR A 126 21.04 -7.28 1.50
N GLY A 127 20.13 -7.44 2.47
CA GLY A 127 20.45 -7.73 3.86
C GLY A 127 21.15 -6.55 4.54
N MET A 128 20.44 -5.84 5.42
CA MET A 128 20.98 -4.66 6.12
C MET A 128 20.97 -4.86 7.65
N PRO A 129 22.06 -4.49 8.36
CA PRO A 129 22.07 -4.52 9.82
C PRO A 129 20.90 -3.73 10.41
N PHE A 130 20.35 -4.23 11.51
CA PHE A 130 19.23 -3.62 12.24
C PHE A 130 17.85 -3.67 11.56
N HIS A 131 17.72 -4.26 10.38
CA HIS A 131 16.46 -4.29 9.61
C HIS A 131 15.67 -5.61 9.76
N THR A 132 16.05 -6.51 10.66
CA THR A 132 15.53 -7.89 10.65
C THR A 132 14.00 -7.99 10.71
N SER A 133 13.33 -7.23 11.60
CA SER A 133 11.86 -7.30 11.73
C SER A 133 11.15 -6.65 10.55
N VAL A 134 11.55 -5.44 10.15
CA VAL A 134 10.98 -4.74 9.00
C VAL A 134 11.24 -5.47 7.68
N ALA A 135 12.43 -6.05 7.47
CA ALA A 135 12.77 -6.80 6.28
C ALA A 135 11.95 -8.10 6.19
N ALA A 136 11.67 -8.76 7.32
CA ALA A 136 10.75 -9.89 7.34
C ALA A 136 9.33 -9.47 6.88
N ALA A 137 8.78 -8.38 7.46
CA ALA A 137 7.45 -7.90 7.10
C ALA A 137 7.34 -7.40 5.66
N LYS A 138 8.33 -6.64 5.18
CA LYS A 138 8.39 -6.17 3.79
C LYS A 138 8.72 -7.31 2.81
N GLY A 139 9.43 -8.34 3.24
CA GLY A 139 9.66 -9.56 2.45
C GLY A 139 8.37 -10.37 2.25
N ALA A 140 7.47 -10.39 3.24
CA ALA A 140 6.16 -11.01 3.09
C ALA A 140 5.33 -10.34 1.98
N ILE A 141 5.44 -9.02 1.81
CA ILE A 141 4.79 -8.27 0.71
C ILE A 141 5.31 -8.74 -0.65
N GLU A 142 6.62 -8.97 -0.80
CA GLU A 142 7.19 -9.43 -2.07
C GLU A 142 6.71 -10.83 -2.46
N GLY A 143 6.64 -11.75 -1.48
CA GLY A 143 6.09 -13.09 -1.70
C GLY A 143 4.61 -13.05 -2.09
N PHE A 144 3.83 -12.28 -1.33
CA PHE A 144 2.40 -12.07 -1.57
C PHE A 144 2.14 -11.51 -2.97
N ALA A 145 2.84 -10.45 -3.36
CA ALA A 145 2.63 -9.78 -4.63
C ALA A 145 2.98 -10.68 -5.83
N LYS A 146 4.05 -11.49 -5.74
CA LYS A 146 4.42 -12.45 -6.80
C LYS A 146 3.35 -13.51 -7.00
N ALA A 147 2.84 -14.08 -5.91
CA ALA A 147 1.77 -15.07 -5.98
C ALA A 147 0.47 -14.47 -6.53
N LEU A 148 0.07 -13.30 -6.03
CA LEU A 148 -1.15 -12.62 -6.47
C LEU A 148 -1.05 -12.18 -7.94
N ALA A 149 0.11 -11.72 -8.39
CA ALA A 149 0.34 -11.39 -9.80
C ALA A 149 0.13 -12.61 -10.71
N ALA A 150 0.63 -13.78 -10.30
CA ALA A 150 0.47 -15.01 -11.08
C ALA A 150 -0.98 -15.48 -11.12
N GLU A 151 -1.71 -15.34 -10.00
CA GLU A 151 -3.11 -15.75 -9.89
C GLU A 151 -4.07 -14.89 -10.73
N TYR A 152 -3.83 -13.58 -10.79
CA TYR A 152 -4.72 -12.62 -11.49
C TYR A 152 -4.21 -12.21 -12.88
N ALA A 153 -3.16 -12.83 -13.40
CA ALA A 153 -2.73 -12.58 -14.76
C ALA A 153 -3.77 -13.09 -15.79
N PRO A 154 -4.01 -12.36 -16.90
CA PRO A 154 -3.38 -11.10 -17.31
C PRO A 154 -4.17 -9.84 -16.88
N THR A 155 -5.26 -9.98 -16.12
CA THR A 155 -6.21 -8.90 -15.87
C THR A 155 -5.71 -7.90 -14.82
N ILE A 156 -4.99 -8.36 -13.80
CA ILE A 156 -4.40 -7.50 -12.77
C ILE A 156 -2.89 -7.65 -12.75
N ARG A 157 -2.21 -6.50 -12.85
CA ARG A 157 -0.75 -6.44 -12.62
C ARG A 157 -0.48 -6.09 -11.17
N VAL A 158 0.33 -6.91 -10.48
CA VAL A 158 0.70 -6.66 -9.09
C VAL A 158 2.21 -6.51 -9.00
N ASN A 159 2.68 -5.36 -8.52
CA ASN A 159 4.11 -5.03 -8.47
C ASN A 159 4.50 -4.46 -7.10
N VAL A 160 5.78 -4.60 -6.77
CA VAL A 160 6.36 -4.08 -5.53
C VAL A 160 7.54 -3.19 -5.88
N ILE A 161 7.58 -2.00 -5.28
CA ILE A 161 8.72 -1.10 -5.36
C ILE A 161 9.53 -1.27 -4.07
N ALA A 162 10.85 -1.38 -4.20
CA ALA A 162 11.78 -1.47 -3.07
C ALA A 162 12.64 -0.19 -3.00
N PRO A 163 12.20 0.86 -2.30
CA PRO A 163 13.00 2.08 -2.17
C PRO A 163 14.27 1.82 -1.37
N HIS A 164 15.37 2.43 -1.80
CA HIS A 164 16.52 2.73 -0.95
C HIS A 164 16.26 4.09 -0.29
N ARG A 165 16.81 4.34 0.90
CA ARG A 165 16.76 5.65 1.56
C ARG A 165 16.94 6.80 0.58
#